data_AF-A0A7F5RKV3-F1
#
_entry.id   AF-A0A7F5RKV3-F1
#
_cell.length_a   1.000
_cell.length_b   1.000
_cell.length_c   1.000
_cell.angle_alpha   90.00
_cell.angle_beta   90.00
_cell.angle_gamma   90.00
#
_symmetry.space_group_name_H-M   'P 1'
#
loop_
_entity.id
_entity.type
_entity.pdbx_description
1 polymer ?
#
loop_
_entity_poly.entity_id
_entity_poly.type
_entity_poly.pdbx_seq_one_letter_code
_entity_poly.pdbx_strand_id
1 'polypeptide(L)'
;MNPHKDLAITLDKVRKRANLISLINGTIQSCNTETLLHTYKTFVRPLIDYRAVSLTNISDSQLEVLLATERGILRKIARLGRFFPSQDLYNIVDIPPITDRIVTLQTKFVKRAIQTNNPITTRTLTQPPRRITTKPKQKVTFPPARLLSITPDLPDDFIDHLNSLPNSIR
;
A
#
# COMPACT_ATOMS: atom_id res chain seq x y z
N MET A 1 13.68 12.65 2.27
CA MET A 1 12.89 11.76 1.39
C MET A 1 12.76 12.43 0.05
N ASN A 2 12.95 11.72 -1.07
CA ASN A 2 12.63 12.30 -2.38
C ASN A 2 11.13 12.04 -2.61
N PRO A 3 10.25 13.06 -2.48
CA PRO A 3 8.81 12.87 -2.52
C PRO A 3 8.35 12.17 -3.80
N HIS A 4 9.10 12.35 -4.90
CA HIS A 4 8.88 11.66 -6.16
C HIS A 4 9.02 10.13 -6.06
N LYS A 5 10.06 9.65 -5.37
CA LYS A 5 10.30 8.21 -5.21
C LYS A 5 9.28 7.57 -4.26
N ASP A 6 8.89 8.30 -3.22
CA ASP A 6 7.98 7.77 -2.20
C ASP A 6 6.54 7.66 -2.71
N LEU A 7 6.08 8.61 -3.53
CA LEU A 7 4.81 8.51 -4.22
C LEU A 7 4.81 7.33 -5.20
N ALA A 8 5.88 7.15 -5.99
CA ALA A 8 5.98 6.03 -6.94
C ALA A 8 5.88 4.66 -6.22
N ILE A 9 6.56 4.50 -5.08
CA ILE A 9 6.46 3.29 -4.25
C ILE A 9 5.03 3.10 -3.71
N THR A 10 4.37 4.18 -3.32
CA THR A 10 3.00 4.14 -2.81
C THR A 10 2.04 3.72 -3.91
N LEU A 11 2.16 4.31 -5.11
CA LEU A 11 1.36 3.96 -6.27
C LEU A 11 1.57 2.51 -6.72
N ASP A 12 2.80 2.00 -6.69
CA ASP A 12 3.07 0.59 -6.96
C ASP A 12 2.33 -0.33 -5.99
N LYS A 13 2.36 -0.01 -4.69
CA LYS A 13 1.60 -0.77 -3.67
C LYS A 13 0.10 -0.66 -3.86
N VAL A 14 -0.41 0.53 -4.21
CA VAL A 14 -1.84 0.77 -4.49
C VAL A 14 -2.28 -0.07 -5.68
N ARG A 15 -1.53 -0.07 -6.79
CA ARG A 15 -1.82 -0.87 -7.98
C ARG A 15 -1.81 -2.37 -7.66
N LYS A 16 -0.80 -2.84 -6.92
CA LYS A 16 -0.73 -4.24 -6.47
C LYS A 16 -1.93 -4.65 -5.61
N ARG A 17 -2.36 -3.80 -4.67
CA ARG A 17 -3.57 -4.08 -3.86
C ARG A 17 -4.86 -3.95 -4.66
N ALA A 18 -4.92 -3.06 -5.64
CA ALA A 18 -6.07 -2.93 -6.54
C ALA A 18 -6.26 -4.17 -7.44
N ASN A 19 -5.21 -4.98 -7.64
CA ASN A 19 -5.37 -6.28 -8.30
C ASN A 19 -6.26 -7.23 -7.50
N LEU A 20 -6.37 -7.09 -6.17
CA LEU A 20 -7.34 -7.86 -5.38
C LEU A 20 -8.77 -7.57 -5.83
N ILE A 21 -9.09 -6.31 -6.09
CA ILE A 21 -10.42 -5.91 -6.60
C ILE A 21 -10.64 -6.51 -7.99
N SER A 22 -9.60 -6.49 -8.84
CA SER A 22 -9.69 -7.08 -10.19
C SER A 22 -9.86 -8.60 -10.13
N LEU A 23 -9.18 -9.27 -9.19
CA LEU A 23 -9.29 -10.70 -8.94
C LEU A 23 -10.71 -11.05 -8.45
N ILE A 24 -11.19 -10.40 -7.39
CA ILE A 24 -12.51 -10.65 -6.81
C ILE A 24 -13.61 -10.45 -7.86
N ASN A 25 -13.53 -9.36 -8.63
CA ASN A 25 -14.53 -9.08 -9.67
C ASN A 25 -14.49 -10.08 -10.84
N GLY A 26 -13.36 -10.76 -11.07
CA GLY A 26 -13.21 -11.76 -12.12
C GLY A 26 -13.52 -13.19 -11.67
N THR A 27 -13.27 -13.53 -10.40
CA THR A 27 -13.46 -14.89 -9.86
C THR A 27 -14.85 -15.10 -9.28
N ILE A 28 -15.42 -14.08 -8.64
CA ILE A 28 -16.74 -14.17 -8.02
C ILE A 28 -17.75 -13.56 -8.96
N GLN A 29 -18.44 -14.42 -9.71
CA GLN A 29 -19.56 -14.02 -10.55
C GLN A 29 -20.60 -13.26 -9.69
N SER A 30 -21.06 -12.12 -10.19
CA SER A 30 -22.05 -11.26 -9.54
C SER A 30 -21.64 -10.68 -8.17
N CYS A 31 -20.33 -10.50 -7.90
CA CYS A 31 -19.89 -9.78 -6.71
C CYS A 31 -20.55 -8.38 -6.62
N ASN A 32 -21.11 -8.04 -5.46
CA ASN A 32 -21.75 -6.74 -5.22
C ASN A 32 -20.70 -5.61 -5.27
N THR A 33 -21.05 -4.49 -5.92
CA THR A 33 -20.23 -3.28 -6.00
C THR A 33 -19.92 -2.72 -4.62
N GLU A 34 -20.83 -2.85 -3.65
CA GLU A 34 -20.60 -2.43 -2.26
C GLU A 34 -19.46 -3.23 -1.60
N THR A 35 -19.36 -4.54 -1.86
CA THR A 35 -18.30 -5.39 -1.33
C THR A 35 -16.93 -5.02 -1.92
N LEU A 36 -16.89 -4.75 -3.23
CA LEU A 36 -15.69 -4.27 -3.90
C LEU A 36 -15.28 -2.89 -3.37
N LEU A 37 -16.26 -2.01 -3.13
CA LEU A 37 -16.05 -0.70 -2.54
C LEU A 37 -15.52 -0.80 -1.12
N HIS A 38 -16.08 -1.70 -0.31
CA HIS A 38 -15.61 -1.99 1.04
C HIS A 38 -14.16 -2.49 1.01
N THR A 39 -13.82 -3.37 0.07
CA THR A 39 -12.45 -3.86 -0.14
C THR A 39 -11.48 -2.72 -0.50
N TYR A 40 -11.90 -1.79 -1.34
CA TYR A 40 -11.13 -0.58 -1.62
C TYR A 40 -10.91 0.27 -0.37
N LYS A 41 -11.98 0.55 0.40
CA LYS A 41 -11.94 1.35 1.64
C LYS A 41 -11.02 0.72 2.70
N THR A 42 -10.94 -0.61 2.77
CA THR A 42 -10.19 -1.35 3.81
C THR A 42 -8.75 -1.71 3.43
N PHE A 43 -8.49 -2.06 2.16
CA PHE A 43 -7.15 -2.55 1.77
C PHE A 43 -6.37 -1.56 0.92
N VAL A 44 -7.03 -0.81 0.05
CA VAL A 44 -6.35 0.08 -0.91
C VAL A 44 -6.20 1.48 -0.34
N ARG A 45 -7.31 2.10 0.05
CA ARG A 45 -7.35 3.49 0.51
C ARG A 45 -6.43 3.79 1.69
N PRO A 46 -6.28 2.88 2.69
CA PRO A 46 -5.37 3.13 3.81
C PRO A 46 -3.91 3.32 3.41
N LEU A 47 -3.45 2.71 2.31
CA LEU A 47 -2.08 2.92 1.82
C LEU A 47 -1.79 4.40 1.52
N ILE A 48 -2.82 5.15 1.11
CA ILE A 48 -2.73 6.56 0.76
C ILE A 48 -3.01 7.40 2.01
N ASP A 49 -4.05 7.06 2.78
CA ASP A 49 -4.42 7.75 4.02
C ASP A 49 -3.24 7.80 5.01
N TYR A 50 -2.50 6.70 5.20
CA TYR A 50 -1.32 6.66 6.08
C TYR A 50 -0.18 7.59 5.62
N ARG A 51 -0.17 7.97 4.34
CA ARG A 51 0.85 8.86 3.76
C ARG A 51 0.37 10.30 3.64
N ALA A 52 -0.89 10.61 3.97
CA ALA A 52 -1.48 11.93 3.76
C ALA A 52 -0.63 13.10 4.30
N VAL A 53 -0.05 12.95 5.50
CA VAL A 53 0.81 13.98 6.11
C VAL A 53 2.12 14.18 5.34
N SER A 54 2.63 13.15 4.66
CA SER A 54 3.83 13.23 3.84
C SER A 54 3.57 13.73 2.41
N LEU A 55 2.30 13.85 2.00
CA LEU A 55 1.90 14.28 0.66
C LEU A 55 1.67 15.80 0.55
N THR A 56 2.06 16.59 1.55
CA THR A 56 1.83 18.05 1.56
C THR A 56 2.54 18.81 0.44
N ASN A 57 3.68 18.31 -0.03
CA ASN A 57 4.54 19.00 -0.99
C ASN A 57 4.62 18.27 -2.35
N ILE A 58 3.57 17.54 -2.75
CA ILE A 58 3.53 16.91 -4.07
C ILE A 58 3.20 17.94 -5.16
N SER A 59 3.75 17.74 -6.35
CA SER A 59 3.41 18.58 -7.51
C SER A 59 2.02 18.23 -8.09
N ASP A 60 1.41 19.16 -8.81
CA ASP A 60 0.08 18.95 -9.42
C ASP A 60 0.06 17.76 -10.38
N SER A 61 1.13 17.58 -11.16
CA SER A 61 1.27 16.44 -12.07
C SER A 61 1.23 15.10 -11.32
N GLN A 62 1.82 15.05 -10.13
CA GLN A 62 1.82 13.87 -9.27
C GLN A 62 0.47 13.63 -8.61
N LEU A 63 -0.20 14.70 -8.22
CA LEU A 63 -1.55 14.64 -7.69
C LEU A 63 -2.52 14.08 -8.74
N GLU A 64 -2.39 14.50 -10.00
CA GLU A 64 -3.18 13.96 -11.11
C GLU A 64 -2.91 12.47 -11.35
N VAL A 65 -1.66 12.01 -11.22
CA VAL A 65 -1.37 10.57 -11.32
C VAL A 65 -2.05 9.78 -10.19
N LEU A 66 -2.08 10.33 -8.98
CA LEU A 66 -2.78 9.72 -7.84
C LEU A 66 -4.30 9.66 -8.09
N LEU A 67 -4.90 10.76 -8.53
CA LEU A 67 -6.32 10.86 -8.87
C LEU A 67 -6.69 9.93 -10.02
N ALA A 68 -5.89 9.88 -11.09
CA ALA A 68 -6.10 8.97 -12.20
C ALA A 68 -6.05 7.50 -11.76
N THR A 69 -5.14 7.17 -10.83
CA THR A 69 -5.05 5.82 -10.26
C THR A 69 -6.30 5.49 -9.45
N GLU A 70 -6.76 6.40 -8.59
CA GLU A 70 -8.01 6.24 -7.83
C GLU A 70 -9.21 6.06 -8.77
N ARG A 71 -9.42 6.98 -9.71
CA ARG A 71 -10.53 6.94 -10.67
C ARG A 71 -10.53 5.63 -11.48
N GLY A 72 -9.36 5.14 -11.88
CA GLY A 72 -9.24 3.86 -12.56
C GLY A 72 -9.72 2.68 -11.72
N ILE A 73 -9.48 2.71 -10.41
CA ILE A 73 -9.95 1.68 -9.48
C ILE A 73 -11.46 1.81 -9.25
N LEU A 74 -11.95 3.03 -9.00
CA LEU A 74 -13.38 3.27 -8.77
C LEU A 74 -14.23 2.90 -10.00
N ARG A 75 -13.75 3.19 -11.22
CA ARG A 75 -14.42 2.74 -12.46
C ARG A 75 -14.52 1.22 -12.55
N LYS A 76 -13.46 0.49 -12.14
CA LYS A 76 -13.53 -0.99 -12.09
C LYS A 76 -14.57 -1.48 -11.09
N ILE A 77 -14.63 -0.86 -9.91
CA ILE A 77 -15.61 -1.20 -8.87
C ILE A 77 -17.04 -0.96 -9.36
N ALA A 78 -17.29 0.21 -9.95
CA ALA A 78 -18.59 0.60 -10.48
C ALA A 78 -18.92 -0.02 -11.85
N ARG A 79 -18.00 -0.82 -12.42
CA ARG A 79 -18.13 -1.43 -13.76
C ARG A 79 -18.38 -0.42 -14.88
N LEU A 80 -17.78 0.76 -14.77
CA LEU A 80 -17.93 1.86 -15.72
C LEU A 80 -16.80 1.84 -16.77
N GLY A 81 -17.13 2.31 -17.98
CA GLY A 81 -16.18 2.44 -19.07
C GLY A 81 -15.02 3.40 -18.77
N ARG A 82 -13.92 3.27 -19.51
CA ARG A 82 -12.71 4.10 -19.33
C ARG A 82 -12.97 5.60 -19.46
N PHE A 83 -13.88 5.98 -20.34
CA PHE A 83 -14.19 7.38 -20.67
C PHE A 83 -15.29 7.99 -19.81
N PHE A 84 -15.78 7.26 -18.79
CA PHE A 84 -16.82 7.77 -17.91
C PHE A 84 -16.38 9.07 -17.20
N PRO A 85 -17.23 10.12 -17.16
CA PRO A 85 -16.89 11.40 -16.55
C PRO A 85 -16.38 11.27 -15.11
N SER A 86 -15.27 11.94 -14.82
CA SER A 86 -14.63 11.86 -13.50
C SER A 86 -15.45 12.52 -12.39
N GLN A 87 -16.26 13.53 -12.72
CA GLN A 87 -17.10 14.26 -11.77
C GLN A 87 -18.23 13.36 -11.25
N ASP A 88 -18.96 12.72 -12.15
CA ASP A 88 -20.09 11.85 -11.81
C ASP A 88 -19.66 10.55 -11.12
N LEU A 89 -18.41 10.11 -11.36
CA LEU A 89 -17.88 8.87 -10.78
C LEU A 89 -17.94 8.88 -9.25
N TYR A 90 -17.59 10.00 -8.62
CA TYR A 90 -17.59 10.12 -7.16
C TYR A 90 -19.01 10.15 -6.60
N ASN A 91 -19.97 10.70 -7.33
CA ASN A 91 -21.38 10.72 -6.96
C ASN A 91 -21.99 9.31 -6.99
N ILE A 92 -21.66 8.51 -8.02
CA ILE A 92 -22.17 7.13 -8.14
C ILE A 92 -21.62 6.23 -7.03
N VAL A 93 -20.34 6.39 -6.71
CA VAL A 93 -19.64 5.51 -5.77
C VAL A 93 -19.81 5.98 -4.31
N ASP A 94 -20.42 7.15 -4.10
CA ASP A 94 -20.61 7.79 -2.79
C ASP A 94 -19.32 7.80 -1.95
N ILE A 95 -18.26 8.33 -2.57
CA ILE A 95 -16.95 8.48 -1.95
C ILE A 95 -16.39 9.87 -2.24
N PRO A 96 -15.88 10.58 -1.23
CA PRO A 96 -15.15 11.83 -1.47
C PRO A 96 -13.84 11.55 -2.23
N PRO A 97 -13.43 12.41 -3.16
CA PRO A 97 -12.13 12.34 -3.82
C PRO A 97 -10.96 12.20 -2.85
N ILE A 98 -9.87 11.56 -3.30
CA ILE A 98 -8.71 11.36 -2.43
C ILE A 98 -8.04 12.66 -1.99
N THR A 99 -8.12 13.71 -2.82
CA THR A 99 -7.66 15.07 -2.50
C THR A 99 -8.32 15.57 -1.22
N ASP A 100 -9.64 15.55 -1.19
CA ASP A 100 -10.45 16.10 -0.11
C ASP A 100 -10.22 15.29 1.17
N ARG A 101 -10.06 13.97 1.00
CA ARG A 101 -9.70 13.07 2.08
C ARG A 101 -8.31 13.39 2.65
N ILE A 102 -7.31 13.60 1.80
CA ILE A 102 -5.95 13.97 2.22
C ILE A 102 -5.97 15.29 3.00
N VAL A 103 -6.66 16.31 2.50
CA VAL A 103 -6.82 17.61 3.18
C VAL A 103 -7.50 17.42 4.54
N THR A 104 -8.56 16.61 4.60
CA THR A 104 -9.25 16.29 5.86
C THR A 104 -8.32 15.61 6.86
N LEU A 105 -7.45 14.69 6.42
CA LEU A 105 -6.49 14.00 7.29
C LEU A 105 -5.37 14.94 7.76
N GLN A 106 -4.85 15.78 6.87
CA GLN A 106 -3.84 16.77 7.20
C GLN A 106 -4.36 17.80 8.21
N THR A 107 -5.56 18.33 8.00
CA THR A 107 -6.17 19.28 8.95
C THR A 107 -6.43 18.64 10.31
N LYS A 108 -6.92 17.39 10.36
CA LYS A 108 -7.07 16.63 11.61
C LYS A 108 -5.72 16.41 12.31
N PHE A 109 -4.67 16.11 11.56
CA PHE A 109 -3.33 15.92 12.11
C PHE A 109 -2.80 17.21 12.75
N VAL A 110 -2.91 18.35 12.06
CA VAL A 110 -2.49 19.67 12.58
C VAL A 110 -3.28 20.05 13.82
N LYS A 111 -4.62 19.93 13.79
CA LYS A 111 -5.47 20.22 14.96
C LYS A 111 -5.06 19.40 16.18
N ARG A 112 -4.82 18.10 15.99
CA ARG A 112 -4.35 17.22 17.07
C ARG A 112 -2.97 17.62 17.59
N ALA A 113 -2.05 17.99 16.71
CA ALA A 113 -0.72 18.42 17.09
C ALA A 113 -0.75 19.68 17.99
N ILE A 114 -1.61 20.64 17.65
CA ILE A 114 -1.84 21.87 18.44
C ILE A 114 -2.47 21.53 19.80
N GLN A 115 -3.47 20.65 19.83
CA GLN A 115 -4.21 20.33 21.06
C GLN A 115 -3.40 19.49 22.06
N THR A 116 -2.65 18.48 21.59
CA THR A 116 -1.99 17.51 22.46
C THR A 116 -0.57 17.95 22.88
N ASN A 117 0.00 19.01 22.28
CA ASN A 117 1.39 19.45 22.49
C ASN A 117 2.41 18.28 22.41
N ASN A 118 2.15 17.29 21.56
CA ASN A 118 2.98 16.09 21.50
C ASN A 118 4.29 16.38 20.73
N PRO A 119 5.47 16.14 21.34
CA PRO A 119 6.76 16.47 20.75
C PRO A 119 7.04 15.72 19.44
N ILE A 120 6.46 14.54 19.24
CA ILE A 120 6.61 13.76 18.00
C ILE A 120 5.84 14.44 16.86
N THR A 121 4.61 14.88 17.13
CA THR A 121 3.78 15.55 16.12
C THR A 121 4.34 16.92 15.72
N THR A 122 4.82 17.70 16.70
CA THR A 122 5.45 18.99 16.43
C THR A 122 6.77 18.83 15.68
N ARG A 123 7.57 17.81 16.01
CA ARG A 123 8.77 17.44 15.21
C ARG A 123 8.40 17.06 13.77
N THR A 124 7.29 16.34 13.56
CA THR A 124 6.87 15.93 12.21
C THR A 124 6.45 17.13 11.35
N LEU A 125 5.88 18.18 11.96
CA LEU A 125 5.50 19.42 11.27
C LEU A 125 6.69 20.33 10.97
N THR A 126 7.68 20.36 11.86
CA THR A 126 8.82 21.28 11.78
C THR A 126 10.03 20.72 11.02
N GLN A 127 10.19 19.39 11.00
CA GLN A 127 11.36 18.78 10.38
C GLN A 127 11.18 18.61 8.88
N PRO A 128 12.19 18.98 8.07
CA PRO A 128 12.20 18.63 6.66
C PRO A 128 12.26 17.09 6.51
N PRO A 129 11.72 16.54 5.41
CA PRO A 129 11.65 15.10 5.19
C PRO A 129 13.04 14.45 5.27
N ARG A 130 13.37 13.78 6.39
CA ARG A 130 14.65 13.09 6.56
C ARG A 130 14.84 12.03 5.46
N ARG A 131 16.05 11.94 4.92
CA ARG A 131 16.41 10.89 3.95
C ARG A 131 16.64 9.61 4.77
N ILE A 132 15.63 8.74 4.82
CA ILE A 132 15.83 7.40 5.38
C ILE A 132 16.73 6.66 4.38
N THR A 133 17.98 6.45 4.76
CA THR A 133 18.84 5.51 4.05
C THR A 133 18.30 4.13 4.36
N THR A 134 17.53 3.57 3.43
CA THR A 134 17.19 2.16 3.51
C THR A 134 18.50 1.41 3.33
N LYS A 135 19.11 0.93 4.42
CA LYS A 135 20.09 -0.14 4.31
C LYS A 135 19.43 -1.23 3.46
N PRO A 136 20.10 -1.76 2.42
CA PRO A 136 19.53 -2.86 1.66
C PRO A 136 19.09 -3.91 2.67
N LYS A 137 17.82 -4.34 2.61
CA LYS A 137 17.38 -5.47 3.41
C LYS A 137 18.34 -6.59 3.08
N GLN A 138 19.17 -7.00 4.04
CA GLN A 138 19.84 -8.28 3.93
C GLN A 138 18.71 -9.28 3.69
N LYS A 139 18.72 -9.93 2.53
CA LYS A 139 17.92 -11.12 2.35
C LYS A 139 18.47 -12.07 3.40
N VAL A 140 17.71 -12.28 4.47
CA VAL A 140 17.96 -13.43 5.32
C VAL A 140 17.56 -14.60 4.43
N THR A 141 18.53 -15.16 3.72
CA THR A 141 18.43 -16.51 3.19
C THR A 141 18.29 -17.37 4.42
N PHE A 142 17.06 -17.69 4.80
CA PHE A 142 16.89 -18.92 5.55
C PHE A 142 17.37 -20.04 4.64
N PRO A 143 18.25 -20.89 5.16
CA PRO A 143 17.86 -22.28 5.20
C PRO A 143 17.58 -22.71 6.64
N PRO A 144 16.76 -23.76 6.81
CA PRO A 144 16.33 -24.35 8.09
C PRO A 144 17.48 -25.09 8.82
N ALA A 145 18.74 -24.66 8.68
CA ALA A 145 19.88 -25.34 9.30
C ALA A 145 19.77 -25.36 10.84
N ARG A 146 19.18 -24.30 11.42
CA ARG A 146 18.90 -24.25 12.85
C ARG A 146 17.78 -25.20 13.28
N LEU A 147 16.84 -25.54 12.39
CA LEU A 147 15.80 -26.54 12.67
C LEU A 147 16.40 -27.95 12.70
N LEU A 148 17.35 -28.23 11.81
CA LEU A 148 18.10 -29.50 11.79
C LEU A 148 18.92 -29.70 13.08
N SER A 149 19.44 -28.62 13.69
CA SER A 149 20.15 -28.71 14.98
C SER A 149 19.23 -28.90 16.20
N ILE A 150 17.91 -28.73 16.04
CA ILE A 150 16.93 -28.84 17.13
C ILE A 150 16.28 -30.23 17.16
N THR A 151 16.23 -30.92 16.03
CA THR A 151 15.71 -32.29 15.91
C THR A 151 16.86 -33.29 15.89
N PRO A 152 17.18 -33.97 17.01
CA PRO A 152 18.32 -34.89 17.10
C PRO A 152 18.10 -36.21 16.32
N ASP A 153 16.85 -36.58 16.05
CA ASP A 153 16.49 -37.85 15.39
C ASP A 153 15.82 -37.58 14.04
N LEU A 154 16.62 -37.29 13.03
CA LEU A 154 16.14 -37.27 11.64
C LEU A 154 16.25 -38.67 11.04
N PRO A 155 15.22 -39.19 10.36
CA PRO A 155 15.31 -40.45 9.61
C PRO A 155 16.39 -40.38 8.53
N ASP A 156 17.16 -41.46 8.38
CA ASP A 156 18.30 -41.54 7.45
C ASP A 156 17.91 -41.23 5.99
N ASP A 157 16.73 -41.70 5.57
CA ASP A 157 16.17 -41.43 4.23
C ASP A 157 16.05 -39.91 3.93
N PHE A 158 15.80 -39.11 4.95
CA PHE A 158 15.65 -37.67 4.81
C PHE A 158 17.00 -36.95 4.72
N ILE A 159 18.03 -37.49 5.38
CA ILE A 159 19.41 -37.01 5.31
C ILE A 159 19.97 -37.24 3.90
N ASP A 160 19.72 -38.42 3.34
CA ASP A 160 20.14 -38.78 1.98
C ASP A 160 19.42 -37.94 0.92
N HIS A 161 18.14 -37.64 1.13
CA HIS A 161 17.40 -36.72 0.26
C HIS A 161 17.95 -35.29 0.35
N LEU A 162 18.36 -34.80 1.52
CA LEU A 162 18.98 -33.47 1.66
C LEU A 162 20.34 -33.39 0.96
N ASN A 163 21.14 -34.46 1.04
CA ASN A 163 22.48 -34.54 0.44
C ASN A 163 22.45 -34.73 -1.08
N SER A 164 21.36 -35.26 -1.64
CA SER A 164 21.17 -35.45 -3.09
C SER A 164 20.66 -34.20 -3.81
N LEU A 165 20.23 -33.17 -3.09
CA LEU A 165 19.87 -31.89 -3.69
C LEU A 165 21.13 -31.19 -4.24
N PRO A 166 21.13 -30.75 -5.51
CA PRO A 166 22.28 -30.09 -6.10
C PRO A 166 22.56 -28.78 -5.37
N ASN A 167 23.74 -28.73 -4.74
CA ASN A 167 24.26 -27.64 -3.90
C ASN A 167 23.71 -26.24 -4.23
N SER A 168 22.83 -25.74 -3.36
CA SER A 168 22.88 -24.33 -2.97
C SER A 168 23.87 -24.19 -1.83
N ILE A 169 25.16 -24.09 -2.19
CA ILE A 169 26.20 -23.31 -1.50
C ILE A 169 26.64 -23.87 -0.12
N ARG A 170 27.82 -24.49 -0.09
CA ARG A 170 28.69 -24.49 1.11
C ARG A 170 29.24 -23.08 1.33
#